data_AF-A0A926BKQ1-F1
#
_entry.id   AF-A0A926BKQ1-F1
#
_cell.length_a   1.000
_cell.length_b   1.000
_cell.length_c   1.000
_cell.angle_alpha   90.00
_cell.angle_beta   90.00
_cell.angle_gamma   90.00
#
_symmetry.space_group_name_H-M   'P 1'
#
loop_
_entity.id
_entity.type
_entity.pdbx_description
1 polymer ?
#
loop_
_entity_poly.entity_id
_entity_poly.type
_entity_poly.pdbx_seq_one_letter_code
_entity_poly.pdbx_strand_id
1 'polypeptide(L)'
;MPTAYEDFVDFLVAEAAPEKIIAFAPSETSRARAYELLSREKSGTISADEKRELDQFVQLEHVFSVAKARAYEHLTATGNAVPK
;
A
#
# COMPACT_ATOMS: atom_id res chain seq x y z
N MET A 1 16.09 2.79 -13.85
CA MET A 1 14.95 3.67 -14.20
C MET A 1 13.92 3.44 -13.13
N PRO A 2 13.42 4.49 -12.46
CA PRO A 2 12.28 4.33 -11.57
C PRO A 2 11.17 3.66 -12.35
N THR A 3 10.56 2.65 -11.77
CA THR A 3 9.32 2.13 -12.34
C THR A 3 8.23 3.19 -12.19
N ALA A 4 7.23 3.23 -13.08
CA ALA A 4 6.09 4.16 -12.92
C ALA A 4 5.42 4.05 -11.53
N TYR A 5 5.60 2.89 -10.90
CA TYR A 5 5.23 2.59 -9.53
C TYR A 5 6.02 3.41 -8.49
N GLU A 6 7.33 3.52 -8.62
CA GLU A 6 8.17 4.32 -7.70
C GLU A 6 7.89 5.82 -7.86
N ASP A 7 7.66 6.28 -9.09
CA ASP A 7 7.28 7.68 -9.38
C ASP A 7 5.94 8.04 -8.71
N PHE A 8 4.96 7.13 -8.76
CA PHE A 8 3.66 7.32 -8.11
C PHE A 8 3.79 7.38 -6.58
N VAL A 9 4.64 6.53 -6.01
CA VAL A 9 4.90 6.56 -4.56
C VAL A 9 5.61 7.86 -4.16
N ASP A 10 6.63 8.29 -4.90
CA ASP A 10 7.34 9.54 -4.60
C ASP A 10 6.41 10.76 -4.72
N PHE A 11 5.53 10.77 -5.72
CA PHE A 11 4.49 11.80 -5.84
C PHE A 11 3.55 11.81 -4.63
N LEU A 12 3.07 10.65 -4.18
CA LEU A 12 2.20 10.56 -3.00
C LEU A 12 2.91 11.07 -1.74
N VAL A 13 4.18 10.72 -1.54
CA VAL A 13 4.96 11.17 -0.38
C VAL A 13 5.25 12.67 -0.42
N ALA A 14 5.44 13.24 -1.61
CA ALA A 14 5.65 14.68 -1.78
C ALA A 14 4.38 15.51 -1.50
N GLU A 15 3.21 15.03 -1.92
CA GLU A 15 1.95 15.78 -1.83
C GLU A 15 1.12 15.46 -0.57
N ALA A 16 1.23 14.26 -0.02
CA ALA A 16 0.47 13.86 1.17
C ALA A 16 1.33 13.93 2.44
N ALA A 17 0.70 14.38 3.54
CA ALA A 17 1.34 14.34 4.86
C ALA A 17 1.76 12.88 5.19
N PRO A 18 3.05 12.62 5.52
CA PRO A 18 3.55 11.27 5.79
C PRO A 18 2.68 10.50 6.81
N GLU A 19 2.14 11.19 7.81
CA GLU A 19 1.26 10.61 8.83
C GLU A 19 -0.06 10.07 8.24
N LYS A 20 -0.61 10.74 7.22
CA LYS A 20 -1.83 10.28 6.53
C LYS A 20 -1.57 9.05 5.66
N ILE A 21 -0.39 8.97 5.04
CA ILE A 21 0.04 7.80 4.27
C ILE A 21 0.20 6.59 5.20
N ILE A 22 0.86 6.80 6.35
CA ILE A 22 1.04 5.78 7.39
C ILE A 22 -0.31 5.28 7.94
N ALA A 23 -1.21 6.21 8.25
CA ALA A 23 -2.54 5.91 8.79
C ALA A 23 -3.51 5.31 7.76
N PHE A 24 -3.21 5.39 6.46
CA PHE A 24 -4.08 4.82 5.44
C PHE A 24 -4.23 3.32 5.63
N ALA A 25 -5.48 2.84 5.60
CA ALA A 25 -5.81 1.44 5.54
C ALA A 25 -7.03 1.26 4.62
N PRO A 26 -7.10 0.16 3.85
CA PRO A 26 -8.31 -0.18 3.12
C PRO A 26 -9.52 -0.29 4.05
N SER A 27 -10.70 0.01 3.53
CA SER A 27 -11.96 -0.11 4.27
C SER A 27 -12.17 -1.53 4.82
N GLU A 28 -12.96 -1.67 5.89
CA GLU A 28 -13.31 -2.98 6.45
C GLU A 28 -13.89 -3.94 5.41
N THR A 29 -14.81 -3.44 4.58
CA THR A 29 -15.40 -4.18 3.47
C THR A 29 -14.35 -4.66 2.47
N SER A 30 -13.41 -3.80 2.09
CA SER A 30 -12.33 -4.16 1.17
C SER A 30 -11.42 -5.25 1.75
N ARG A 31 -11.06 -5.14 3.04
CA ARG A 31 -10.24 -6.16 3.72
C ARG A 31 -10.99 -7.48 3.82
N ALA A 32 -12.26 -7.46 4.20
CA ALA A 32 -13.09 -8.65 4.29
C ALA A 32 -13.19 -9.37 2.94
N ARG A 33 -13.37 -8.62 1.85
CA ARG A 33 -13.37 -9.18 0.49
C ARG A 33 -12.03 -9.81 0.12
N ALA A 34 -10.91 -9.14 0.39
CA ALA A 34 -9.58 -9.70 0.14
C ALA A 34 -9.35 -11.02 0.93
N TYR A 35 -9.79 -11.09 2.18
CA TYR A 35 -9.71 -12.32 2.98
C TYR A 35 -10.58 -13.45 2.42
N GLU A 36 -11.78 -13.13 1.96
CA GLU A 36 -12.66 -14.11 1.32
C GLU A 36 -12.01 -14.68 0.05
N LEU A 37 -11.48 -13.81 -0.81
CA LEU A 37 -10.79 -14.20 -2.04
C LEU A 37 -9.57 -15.07 -1.76
N LEU A 38 -8.76 -14.71 -0.76
CA LEU A 38 -7.61 -15.51 -0.35
C LEU A 38 -8.03 -16.90 0.18
N SER A 39 -9.17 -16.98 0.89
CA SER A 39 -9.73 -18.26 1.33
C SER A 39 -10.14 -19.12 0.15
N ARG A 40 -10.83 -18.54 -0.84
CA ARG A 40 -11.25 -19.20 -2.08
C ARG A 40 -10.06 -19.66 -2.93
N GLU A 41 -8.99 -18.87 -2.98
CA GLU A 41 -7.76 -19.24 -3.67
C GLU A 41 -7.12 -20.48 -3.02
N LYS A 42 -7.02 -20.47 -1.68
CA LYS A 42 -6.48 -21.60 -0.90
C LYS A 42 -7.32 -22.87 -1.00
N SER A 43 -8.63 -22.75 -1.14
CA SER A 43 -9.52 -23.89 -1.36
C SER A 43 -9.60 -24.34 -2.82
N GLY A 44 -8.94 -23.63 -3.76
CA GLY A 44 -8.99 -23.93 -5.19
C GLY A 44 -10.35 -23.68 -5.84
N THR A 45 -11.23 -22.91 -5.18
CA THR A 45 -12.58 -22.60 -5.66
C THR A 45 -12.70 -21.18 -6.23
N ILE A 46 -11.57 -20.49 -6.39
CA ILE A 46 -11.53 -19.14 -6.93
C ILE A 46 -11.76 -19.16 -8.45
N SER A 47 -12.65 -18.29 -8.92
CA SER A 47 -12.82 -18.06 -10.35
C SER A 47 -11.71 -17.20 -10.94
N ALA A 48 -11.59 -17.16 -12.27
CA ALA A 48 -10.62 -16.30 -12.95
C ALA A 48 -10.83 -14.81 -12.67
N ASP A 49 -12.08 -14.38 -12.48
CA ASP A 49 -12.44 -12.99 -12.19
C ASP A 49 -12.05 -12.62 -10.76
N GLU A 50 -12.37 -13.50 -9.81
CA GLU A 50 -11.98 -13.37 -8.41
C GLU A 50 -10.46 -13.40 -8.22
N LYS A 51 -9.74 -14.22 -9.01
CA LYS A 51 -8.27 -14.24 -9.02
C LYS A 51 -7.70 -12.90 -9.46
N ARG A 52 -8.25 -12.31 -10.53
CA ARG A 52 -7.85 -10.99 -11.01
C ARG A 52 -8.12 -9.89 -9.98
N GLU A 53 -9.26 -9.97 -9.29
CA GLU A 53 -9.59 -9.07 -8.18
C GLU A 53 -8.57 -9.21 -7.03
N LEU A 54 -8.23 -10.45 -6.65
CA LEU A 54 -7.21 -10.71 -5.62
C LEU A 54 -5.83 -10.18 -6.01
N ASP A 55 -5.43 -10.37 -7.27
CA ASP A 55 -4.16 -9.88 -7.79
C ASP A 55 -4.09 -8.34 -7.74
N GLN A 56 -5.20 -7.65 -8.01
CA GLN A 56 -5.30 -6.19 -7.84
C GLN A 56 -5.15 -5.76 -6.38
N PHE A 57 -5.76 -6.49 -5.44
CA PHE A 57 -5.57 -6.21 -4.00
C PHE A 57 -4.11 -6.36 -3.59
N VAL A 58 -3.42 -7.40 -4.05
CA VAL A 58 -2.00 -7.63 -3.75
C VAL A 58 -1.12 -6.51 -4.33
N GLN A 59 -1.39 -6.09 -5.57
CA GLN A 59 -0.66 -4.97 -6.19
C GLN A 59 -0.84 -3.68 -5.40
N LEU A 60 -2.08 -3.36 -4.98
CA LEU A 60 -2.36 -2.17 -4.18
C LEU A 60 -1.70 -2.24 -2.80
N GLU A 61 -1.73 -3.40 -2.13
CA GLU A 61 -1.05 -3.58 -0.85
C GLU A 61 0.44 -3.27 -0.97
N HIS A 62 1.09 -3.78 -2.01
CA HIS A 62 2.49 -3.50 -2.26
C HIS A 62 2.74 -1.98 -2.36
N VAL A 63 1.88 -1.25 -3.10
CA VAL A 63 2.01 0.22 -3.28
C VAL A 63 2.00 0.91 -1.93
N PHE A 64 1.00 0.59 -1.11
CA PHE A 64 0.87 1.19 0.21
C PHE A 64 2.02 0.81 1.13
N SER A 65 2.51 -0.43 1.06
CA SER A 65 3.65 -0.88 1.86
C SER A 65 4.92 -0.06 1.56
N VAL A 66 5.23 0.14 0.28
CA VAL A 66 6.38 0.96 -0.14
C VAL A 66 6.17 2.43 0.21
N ALA A 67 4.97 2.98 -0.01
CA ALA A 67 4.66 4.37 0.35
C ALA A 67 4.78 4.63 1.86
N LYS A 68 4.33 3.69 2.69
CA LYS A 68 4.49 3.77 4.15
C LYS A 68 5.95 3.73 4.56
N ALA A 69 6.75 2.82 3.98
CA ALA A 69 8.18 2.74 4.27
C ALA A 69 8.88 4.08 3.99
N ARG A 70 8.65 4.67 2.81
CA ARG A 70 9.21 5.99 2.45
C ARG A 70 8.68 7.12 3.35
N ALA A 71 7.39 7.12 3.68
CA ALA A 71 6.82 8.09 4.62
C ALA A 71 7.50 8.04 6.01
N TYR A 72 7.81 6.84 6.52
CA TYR A 72 8.58 6.67 7.76
C TYR A 72 10.01 7.21 7.64
N GLU A 73 10.69 6.98 6.51
CA GLU A 73 12.01 7.55 6.24
C GLU A 73 11.97 9.09 6.25
N HIS A 74 10.96 9.69 5.63
CA HIS A 74 10.76 11.15 5.64
C HIS A 74 10.55 11.73 7.06
N LEU A 75 9.77 11.05 7.91
CA LEU A 75 9.55 11.48 9.29
C LEU A 75 10.82 11.38 10.15
N THR A 76 11.60 10.31 9.97
CA THR A 76 12.86 10.13 10.71
C THR A 76 13.97 11.07 10.23
N ALA A 77 14.02 11.36 8.93
CA ALA A 77 14.95 12.35 8.36
C ALA A 77 14.63 13.79 8.83
N THR A 78 13.34 14.14 8.93
CA THR A 78 12.91 15.47 9.39
C THR A 78 13.04 15.63 10.91
N GLY A 79 12.88 14.55 11.68
CA GLY A 79 13.10 14.53 13.14
C GLY A 79 14.55 14.72 13.60
N ASN A 80 15.53 14.60 12.69
CA ASN A 80 16.96 14.77 12.99
C ASN A 80 17.49 16.19 12.75
N ALA A 81 16.64 17.15 12.37
CA ALA A 81 17.00 18.56 12.32
C ALA A 81 16.94 19.16 13.74
N VAL A 82 17.99 18.91 14.53
CA VAL A 82 18.24 19.66 15.78
C VAL A 82 18.77 21.05 15.40
N PRO A 83 18.05 22.16 15.67
CA PRO A 83 18.65 23.48 15.60
C PRO A 83 19.62 23.64 16.77
N LYS A 84 20.86 24.01 16.47
CA LYS A 84 21.83 24.50 17.45
C LYS A 84 21.41 25.88 17.96
#